data_AF-A0A9D7KJE0-F1
#
_entry.id   AF-A0A9D7KJE0-F1
#
_cell.length_a   1.000
_cell.length_b   1.000
_cell.length_c   1.000
_cell.angle_alpha   90.00
_cell.angle_beta   90.00
_cell.angle_gamma   90.00
#
_symmetry.space_group_name_H-M   'P 1'
#
loop_
_entity.id
_entity.type
_entity.pdbx_description
1 polymer ?
#
loop_
_entity_poly.entity_id
_entity_poly.type
_entity_poly.pdbx_seq_one_letter_code
_entity_poly.pdbx_strand_id
1 'polypeptide(L)'
;MFDKDLQEEIEKANREFIKQARERRVFVSQRKQTITERVFAHANKSEFSNDALQLLINSANLGMEVDSNEFNEYLASLNLLERNDQQNTYLPTGNGLLLLQEISKSISTSSGHVSDYSLSGQEKA
;
A
#
# COMPACT_ATOMS: atom_id res chain seq x y z
N MET A 1 23.28 -3.38 35.08
CA MET A 1 23.25 -4.74 34.50
C MET A 1 22.95 -5.70 35.64
N PHE A 2 21.95 -6.57 35.52
CA PHE A 2 21.56 -7.49 36.59
C PHE A 2 22.63 -8.58 36.79
N ASP A 3 22.68 -9.18 37.97
CA ASP A 3 23.54 -10.33 38.26
C ASP A 3 23.20 -11.51 37.36
N LYS A 4 24.21 -12.34 37.06
CA LYS A 4 24.14 -13.42 36.08
C LYS A 4 23.00 -14.41 36.39
N ASP A 5 22.79 -14.71 37.66
CA ASP A 5 21.78 -15.65 38.13
C ASP A 5 20.35 -15.11 37.92
N LEU A 6 20.17 -13.79 38.10
CA LEU A 6 18.90 -13.11 37.82
C LEU A 6 18.62 -13.04 36.32
N GLN A 7 19.65 -12.88 35.48
CA GLN A 7 19.48 -12.95 34.02
C GLN A 7 19.01 -14.34 33.59
N GLU A 8 19.59 -15.40 34.13
CA GLU A 8 19.20 -16.79 33.83
C GLU A 8 17.75 -17.08 34.26
N GLU A 9 17.33 -16.57 35.43
CA GLU A 9 15.95 -16.71 35.90
C GLU A 9 14.96 -15.93 35.02
N ILE A 10 15.30 -14.70 34.63
CA ILE A 10 14.50 -13.86 33.71
C ILE A 10 14.38 -14.53 32.34
N GLU A 11 15.47 -15.04 31.78
CA GLU A 11 15.45 -15.74 30.49
C GLU A 11 14.64 -17.04 30.56
N LYS A 12 14.69 -17.75 31.69
CA LYS A 12 13.90 -18.96 31.91
C LYS A 12 12.41 -18.63 32.02
N ALA A 13 12.03 -17.57 32.72
CA ALA A 13 10.66 -17.10 32.84
C ALA A 13 10.11 -16.56 31.50
N ASN A 14 10.94 -15.87 30.71
CA ASN A 14 10.55 -15.25 29.45
C ASN A 14 10.79 -16.12 28.21
N ARG A 15 11.12 -17.40 28.38
CA ARG A 15 11.52 -18.31 27.30
C ARG A 15 10.49 -18.35 26.15
N GLU A 16 9.21 -18.44 26.50
CA GLU A 16 8.11 -18.44 25.52
C GLU A 16 7.94 -17.09 24.82
N PHE A 17 8.10 -15.98 25.54
CA PHE A 17 8.07 -14.63 24.95
C PHE A 17 9.21 -14.45 23.94
N ILE A 18 10.43 -14.86 24.30
CA ILE A 18 11.60 -14.78 23.42
C ILE A 18 11.41 -15.67 22.19
N LYS A 19 10.85 -16.87 22.37
CA LYS A 19 10.54 -17.79 21.26
C LYS A 19 9.54 -17.16 20.29
N GLN A 20 8.41 -16.66 20.79
CA GLN A 20 7.40 -15.98 19.97
C GLN A 20 7.96 -14.73 19.28
N ALA A 21 8.79 -13.94 19.97
CA ALA A 21 9.44 -12.78 19.39
C ALA A 21 10.37 -13.16 18.22
N ARG A 22 11.14 -14.26 18.35
CA ARG A 22 11.96 -14.80 17.26
C ARG A 22 11.10 -15.29 16.10
N GLU A 23 10.03 -16.02 16.36
CA GLU A 23 9.11 -16.52 15.34
C GLU A 23 8.45 -15.36 14.57
N ARG A 24 7.98 -14.32 15.27
CA ARG A 24 7.45 -13.09 14.66
C ARG A 24 8.51 -12.39 13.81
N ARG A 25 9.76 -12.29 14.29
CA ARG A 25 10.86 -11.70 13.51
C ARG A 25 11.12 -12.46 12.22
N VAL A 26 11.13 -13.79 12.27
CA VAL A 26 11.29 -14.65 11.08
C VAL A 26 10.13 -14.45 10.12
N PHE A 27 8.89 -14.45 10.61
CA PHE A 27 7.70 -14.23 9.81
C PHE A 27 7.70 -12.87 9.11
N VAL A 28 8.04 -11.79 9.82
CA VAL A 28 8.16 -10.44 9.25
C VAL A 28 9.28 -10.39 8.20
N SER A 29 10.43 -11.01 8.46
CA SER A 29 11.54 -11.03 7.50
C SER A 29 11.25 -11.83 6.22
N GLN A 30 10.34 -12.80 6.28
CA GLN A 30 9.95 -13.64 5.15
C GLN A 30 8.67 -13.15 4.46
N ARG A 31 7.95 -12.19 5.05
CA ARG A 31 6.74 -11.61 4.47
C ARG A 31 7.14 -10.84 3.21
N LYS A 32 6.71 -11.34 2.06
CA LYS A 32 6.81 -10.61 0.80
C LYS A 32 5.77 -9.50 0.81
N GLN A 33 6.19 -8.28 0.47
CA GLN A 33 5.24 -7.19 0.19
C GLN A 33 4.27 -7.64 -0.91
N THR A 34 3.00 -7.37 -0.68
CA THR A 34 1.93 -7.53 -1.67
C THR A 34 2.11 -6.51 -2.81
N ILE A 35 1.44 -6.73 -3.95
CA ILE A 35 1.53 -5.80 -5.11
C ILE A 35 1.14 -4.38 -4.70
N THR A 36 0.14 -4.25 -3.82
CA THR A 36 -0.36 -2.98 -3.32
C THR A 36 0.63 -2.26 -2.40
N GLU A 37 1.47 -3.01 -1.68
CA GLU A 37 2.48 -2.44 -0.77
C GLU A 37 3.82 -2.17 -1.45
N ARG A 38 4.03 -2.67 -2.67
CA ARG A 38 5.28 -2.47 -3.40
C ARG A 38 5.32 -1.09 -4.05
N VAL A 39 6.53 -0.55 -4.09
CA VAL A 39 6.87 0.61 -4.90
C VAL A 39 6.88 0.25 -6.38
N PHE A 40 6.31 1.14 -7.20
CA PHE A 40 6.39 1.05 -8.65
C PHE A 40 7.49 1.98 -9.15
N ALA A 41 8.67 1.43 -9.45
CA ALA A 41 9.85 2.21 -9.82
C ALA A 41 9.70 3.05 -11.10
N HIS A 42 8.74 2.71 -11.96
CA HIS A 42 8.42 3.46 -13.17
C HIS A 42 7.32 4.50 -12.98
N ALA A 43 6.65 4.48 -11.82
CA ALA A 43 5.58 5.40 -11.52
C ALA A 43 6.13 6.66 -10.85
N ASN A 44 5.51 7.80 -11.15
CA ASN A 44 5.83 9.07 -10.52
C ASN A 44 4.62 9.57 -9.71
N LYS A 45 4.89 10.25 -8.59
CA LYS A 45 3.85 10.94 -7.83
C LYS A 45 3.05 11.94 -8.69
N SER A 46 3.63 12.49 -9.75
CA SER A 46 2.91 13.34 -10.71
C SER A 46 1.73 12.63 -11.41
N GLU A 47 1.64 11.31 -11.31
CA GLU A 47 0.48 10.54 -11.78
C GLU A 47 -0.69 10.58 -10.80
N PHE A 48 -0.50 11.12 -9.60
CA PHE A 48 -1.60 11.33 -8.66
C PHE A 48 -2.47 12.50 -9.11
N SER A 49 -3.78 12.32 -8.97
CA SER A 49 -4.78 13.34 -9.24
C SER A 49 -4.74 14.43 -8.17
N ASN A 50 -4.51 15.67 -8.59
CA ASN A 50 -4.58 16.81 -7.68
C ASN A 50 -5.94 16.92 -7.00
N ASP A 51 -7.03 16.59 -7.70
CA ASP A 51 -8.37 16.58 -7.13
C ASP A 51 -8.52 15.53 -6.02
N ALA A 52 -7.97 14.33 -6.22
CA ALA A 52 -7.98 13.28 -5.21
C ALA A 52 -7.11 13.64 -3.99
N LEU A 53 -5.95 14.24 -4.22
CA LEU A 53 -5.08 14.73 -3.14
C LEU A 53 -5.75 15.83 -2.33
N GLN A 54 -6.39 16.79 -2.99
CA GLN A 54 -7.12 17.86 -2.31
C GLN A 54 -8.34 17.34 -1.56
N LEU A 55 -9.05 16.36 -2.12
CA LEU A 55 -10.18 15.70 -1.46
C LEU A 55 -9.72 14.99 -0.17
N LEU A 56 -8.57 14.32 -0.20
CA LEU A 56 -8.00 13.68 0.98
C LEU A 56 -7.66 14.72 2.07
N ILE A 57 -6.99 15.82 1.70
CA ILE A 57 -6.65 16.91 2.63
C ILE A 57 -7.92 17.48 3.29
N ASN A 58 -8.94 17.75 2.49
CA ASN A 58 -10.19 18.36 2.96
C ASN A 58 -10.99 17.38 3.84
N SER A 59 -11.10 16.12 3.43
CA SER A 59 -11.86 15.11 4.17
C SER A 59 -11.23 14.73 5.51
N ALA A 60 -9.89 14.71 5.57
CA ALA A 60 -9.16 14.49 6.80
C ALA A 60 -8.84 15.77 7.59
N ASN A 61 -9.28 16.95 7.10
CA ASN A 61 -9.09 18.27 7.71
C ASN A 61 -7.62 18.53 8.12
N LEU A 62 -6.69 18.26 7.21
CA LEU A 62 -5.27 18.16 7.54
C LEU A 62 -4.55 19.51 7.67
N GLY A 63 -5.13 20.62 7.17
CA GLY A 63 -4.48 21.94 7.20
C GLY A 63 -3.11 21.98 6.51
N MET A 64 -2.86 21.05 5.60
CA MET A 64 -1.63 20.90 4.82
C MET A 64 -1.89 21.28 3.36
N GLU A 65 -0.83 21.64 2.65
CA GLU A 65 -0.88 21.92 1.20
C GLU A 65 -0.56 20.65 0.41
N VAL A 66 -1.12 20.55 -0.79
CA VAL A 66 -0.70 19.53 -1.76
C VAL A 66 0.80 19.70 -2.02
N ASP A 67 1.53 18.58 -2.08
CA ASP A 67 2.98 18.50 -2.26
C ASP A 67 3.87 19.00 -1.12
N SER A 68 3.32 19.51 -0.01
CA SER A 68 4.13 19.85 1.16
C SER A 68 4.90 18.62 1.67
N ASN A 69 6.07 18.85 2.28
CA ASN A 69 6.86 17.75 2.83
C ASN A 69 6.08 17.00 3.91
N GLU A 70 5.34 17.73 4.74
CA GLU A 70 4.48 17.20 5.79
C GLU A 70 3.39 16.30 5.19
N PHE A 71 2.78 16.71 4.08
CA PHE A 71 1.77 15.91 3.40
C PHE A 71 2.37 14.66 2.75
N ASN A 72 3.58 14.74 2.18
CA ASN A 72 4.26 13.58 1.61
C ASN A 72 4.64 12.54 2.69
N GLU A 73 5.13 12.99 3.84
CA GLU A 73 5.39 12.13 5.00
C GLU A 73 4.09 11.49 5.53
N TYR A 74 2.99 12.26 5.53
CA TYR A 74 1.67 11.72 5.85
C TYR A 74 1.24 10.61 4.88
N LEU A 75 1.34 10.84 3.56
CA LEU A 75 1.06 9.81 2.54
C LEU A 75 1.97 8.59 2.68
N ALA A 76 3.23 8.79 3.05
CA ALA A 76 4.17 7.70 3.31
C ALA A 76 3.76 6.88 4.54
N SER A 77 3.29 7.53 5.60
CA SER A 77 2.78 6.84 6.81
C SER A 77 1.56 5.95 6.51
N LEU A 78 0.78 6.30 5.48
CA LEU A 78 -0.36 5.53 4.99
C LEU A 78 0.02 4.46 3.95
N ASN A 79 1.32 4.26 3.67
CA ASN A 79 1.82 3.35 2.64
C ASN A 79 1.25 3.68 1.24
N LEU A 80 1.08 4.97 0.93
CA LEU A 80 0.71 5.48 -0.40
C LEU A 80 1.93 5.96 -1.19
N LEU A 81 2.96 6.40 -0.47
CA LEU A 81 4.29 6.72 -0.98
C LEU A 81 5.35 5.94 -0.19
N GLU A 82 6.50 5.73 -0.79
CA GLU A 82 7.71 5.28 -0.09
C GLU A 82 8.83 6.27 -0.39
N ARG A 83 9.61 6.61 0.63
CA ARG A 83 10.76 7.49 0.47
C ARG A 83 11.92 6.69 -0.15
N ASN A 84 12.44 7.19 -1.27
CA ASN A 84 13.67 6.72 -1.87
C ASN A 84 14.85 7.56 -1.33
N ASP A 85 15.54 7.04 -0.32
CA ASP A 85 16.67 7.74 0.32
C ASP A 85 17.85 7.99 -0.63
N GLN A 86 18.01 7.17 -1.69
CA GLN A 86 19.12 7.32 -2.64
C GLN A 86 18.90 8.53 -3.57
N GLN A 87 17.66 8.83 -3.91
CA GLN A 87 17.29 9.91 -4.81
C GLN A 87 16.66 11.10 -4.09
N ASN A 88 16.41 10.97 -2.77
CA ASN A 88 15.65 11.90 -1.96
C ASN A 88 14.30 12.26 -2.59
N THR A 89 13.61 11.26 -3.14
CA THR A 89 12.31 11.39 -3.81
C THR A 89 11.27 10.48 -3.16
N TYR A 90 9.99 10.71 -3.47
CA TYR A 90 8.90 9.82 -3.09
C TYR A 90 8.43 9.02 -4.30
N LEU A 91 8.28 7.72 -4.13
CA LEU A 91 7.79 6.82 -5.15
C LEU A 91 6.40 6.28 -4.79
N PRO A 92 5.45 6.23 -5.73
CA PRO A 92 4.15 5.64 -5.49
C PRO A 92 4.22 4.15 -5.15
N THR A 93 3.41 3.75 -4.18
CA THR A 93 3.09 2.35 -3.93
C THR A 93 1.88 1.93 -4.76
N GLY A 94 1.59 0.63 -4.83
CA GLY A 94 0.36 0.15 -5.47
C GLY A 94 -0.91 0.72 -4.84
N ASN A 95 -0.94 0.91 -3.52
CA ASN A 95 -2.06 1.58 -2.83
C ASN A 95 -2.19 3.04 -3.26
N GLY A 96 -1.06 3.76 -3.35
CA GLY A 96 -1.05 5.15 -3.82
C GLY A 96 -1.64 5.26 -5.21
N LEU A 97 -1.19 4.42 -6.14
CA LEU A 97 -1.72 4.39 -7.50
C LEU A 97 -3.21 4.01 -7.54
N LEU A 98 -3.61 2.94 -6.85
CA LEU A 98 -5.00 2.49 -6.88
C LEU A 98 -5.99 3.55 -6.35
N LEU A 99 -5.59 4.34 -5.37
CA LEU A 99 -6.47 5.28 -4.67
C LEU A 99 -6.40 6.69 -5.23
N LEU A 100 -5.24 7.11 -5.72
CA LEU A 100 -4.95 8.51 -6.04
C LEU A 100 -4.51 8.72 -7.48
N GLN A 101 -4.31 7.69 -8.30
CA GLN A 101 -3.91 7.88 -9.70
C GLN A 101 -4.99 8.67 -10.47
N GLU A 102 -4.54 9.58 -11.33
CA GLU A 102 -5.39 10.31 -12.27
C GLU A 102 -6.02 9.32 -13.26
N ILE A 103 -7.32 9.09 -13.12
CA ILE A 103 -8.08 8.30 -14.08
C ILE A 103 -8.42 9.21 -15.25
N SER A 104 -7.51 9.31 -16.21
CA SER A 104 -7.85 9.83 -17.54
C SER A 104 -9.05 9.04 -18.05
N LYS A 105 -10.20 9.70 -18.21
CA LYS A 105 -11.39 9.12 -18.84
C LYS A 105 -11.11 8.88 -20.32
N SER A 106 -10.32 7.87 -20.64
CA SER A 106 -10.25 7.25 -21.97
C SER A 106 -11.04 5.94 -21.97
N ILE A 107 -12.18 5.90 -21.29
CA ILE A 107 -13.22 4.94 -21.65
C ILE A 107 -13.81 5.49 -22.94
N SER A 108 -13.26 5.05 -24.08
CA SER A 108 -13.92 5.16 -25.37
C SER A 108 -15.36 4.72 -25.19
N THR A 109 -16.29 5.62 -25.47
CA THR A 109 -17.64 5.25 -25.88
C THR A 109 -17.54 4.45 -27.17
N SER A 110 -17.17 3.17 -27.11
CA SER A 110 -17.48 2.21 -28.17
C SER A 110 -18.95 1.85 -28.01
N SER A 111 -19.79 2.69 -28.61
CA SER A 111 -21.13 2.32 -29.02
C SER A 111 -21.09 1.01 -29.82
N GLY A 112 -21.99 0.09 -29.49
CA GLY A 112 -22.48 -0.93 -30.43
C GLY A 112 -21.64 -2.20 -30.53
N HIS A 113 -21.98 -3.21 -29.72
CA HIS A 113 -22.47 -4.52 -30.19
C HIS A 113 -22.50 -5.47 -28.99
N VAL A 114 -23.65 -5.51 -28.31
CA VAL A 114 -24.02 -6.70 -27.53
C VAL A 114 -24.44 -7.73 -28.57
N SER A 115 -23.56 -8.69 -28.83
CA SER A 115 -23.86 -9.86 -29.64
C SER A 115 -24.94 -10.66 -28.93
N ASP A 116 -26.10 -10.81 -29.57
CA ASP A 116 -27.17 -11.71 -29.15
C ASP A 116 -26.61 -13.14 -29.04
N TYR A 117 -26.43 -13.63 -27.82
CA TYR A 117 -26.23 -15.05 -27.57
C TYR A 117 -27.58 -15.74 -27.70
N SER A 118 -27.80 -16.35 -28.87
CA SER A 118 -28.88 -17.30 -29.10
C SER A 118 -28.69 -18.53 -28.21
N LEU A 119 -29.60 -18.71 -27.26
CA LEU A 119 -29.80 -19.94 -26.51
C LEU A 119 -30.24 -21.04 -27.50
N SER A 120 -29.28 -21.80 -28.02
CA SER A 120 -29.55 -23.07 -28.71
C SER A 120 -29.89 -24.13 -27.67
N GLY A 121 -31.17 -24.14 -27.26
CA GLY A 121 -31.77 -25.27 -26.57
C GLY A 121 -31.74 -26.49 -27.50
N GLN A 122 -30.91 -27.47 -27.16
CA GLN A 122 -31.05 -28.81 -27.69
C GLN A 122 -32.27 -29.47 -27.03
N GLU A 123 -33.35 -29.64 -27.78
CA GLU A 123 -34.30 -30.73 -27.55
C GLU A 123 -34.03 -31.80 -28.60
N LYS A 124 -33.54 -32.96 -28.16
CA LYS A 124 -33.57 -34.20 -28.95
C LYS A 124 -34.81 -34.99 -28.55
N ALA A 125 -35.55 -35.42 -29.57
CA ALA A 125 -36.58 -36.45 -29.51
C ALA A 125 -36.02 -37.83 -29.10
#